data_AF-A0A183IAQ5-F1
#
_entry.id   AF-A0A183IAQ5-F1
#
_cell.length_a   1.000
_cell.length_b   1.000
_cell.length_c   1.000
_cell.angle_alpha   90.00
_cell.angle_beta   90.00
_cell.angle_gamma   90.00
#
_symmetry.space_group_name_H-M   'P 1'
#
loop_
_entity.id
_entity.type
_entity.pdbx_description
1 polymer ?
#
loop_
_entity_poly.entity_id
_entity_poly.type
_entity_poly.pdbx_seq_one_letter_code
_entity_poly.pdbx_strand_id
1 'polypeptide(L)'
;MGKPMGNGFPIGAVVTKREIAQHFGNGMEYFNTYGGNPVACAAALAVLQVMHDEKLQSNAEFTGTYLHSRLCWLQSLYPNIMGDVRY
;
A
#
# COMPACT_ATOMS: atom_id res chain seq x y z
N MET A 1 -5.21 5.92 -0.36
CA MET A 1 -4.94 4.47 -0.48
C MET A 1 -5.59 3.94 -1.76
N GLY A 2 -5.03 2.90 -2.37
CA GLY A 2 -5.42 2.34 -3.67
C GLY A 2 -4.49 1.17 -3.99
N LYS A 3 -4.03 1.01 -5.24
CA LYS A 3 -2.99 0.04 -5.65
C LYS A 3 -3.13 -1.36 -4.98
N PRO A 4 -2.33 -1.78 -3.96
CA PRO A 4 -2.45 -3.13 -3.41
C PRO A 4 -3.74 -3.32 -2.61
N MET A 5 -4.44 -2.25 -2.24
CA MET A 5 -5.61 -2.29 -1.35
C MET A 5 -6.73 -3.20 -1.87
N GLY A 6 -6.89 -3.37 -3.18
CA GLY A 6 -7.84 -4.34 -3.77
C GLY A 6 -7.20 -5.53 -4.46
N ASN A 7 -5.86 -5.63 -4.43
CA ASN A 7 -5.07 -6.67 -5.10
C ASN A 7 -5.60 -7.06 -6.50
N GLY A 8 -5.74 -6.06 -7.38
CA GLY A 8 -6.29 -6.23 -8.73
C GLY A 8 -7.76 -5.83 -8.89
N PHE A 9 -8.54 -5.79 -7.80
CA PHE A 9 -9.90 -5.25 -7.82
C PHE A 9 -9.89 -3.72 -7.64
N PRO A 10 -10.66 -2.93 -8.43
CA PRO A 10 -10.68 -1.48 -8.31
C PRO A 10 -11.25 -1.00 -6.97
N ILE A 11 -10.39 -0.38 -6.15
CA ILE A 11 -10.81 0.30 -4.91
C ILE A 11 -9.79 1.39 -4.53
N GLY A 12 -10.31 2.52 -4.04
CA GLY A 12 -9.53 3.61 -3.47
C GLY A 12 -10.17 4.11 -2.18
N ALA A 13 -9.35 4.60 -1.25
CA ALA A 13 -9.81 5.13 0.03
C ALA A 13 -9.03 6.38 0.41
N VAL A 14 -9.73 7.35 0.97
CA VAL A 14 -9.15 8.52 1.62
C VAL A 14 -9.29 8.32 3.12
N VAL A 15 -8.18 8.39 3.84
CA VAL A 15 -8.16 8.28 5.31
C VAL A 15 -7.82 9.65 5.86
N THR A 16 -8.69 10.17 6.73
CA THR A 16 -8.52 11.48 7.35
C THR A 16 -9.06 11.46 8.77
N LYS A 17 -8.70 12.47 9.57
CA LYS A 17 -9.24 12.63 10.92
C LYS A 17 -10.73 12.97 10.86
N ARG A 18 -11.46 12.57 11.91
CA ARG A 18 -12.90 12.85 12.04
C ARG A 18 -13.22 14.34 11.94
N GLU A 19 -12.40 15.19 12.57
CA GLU A 19 -12.54 16.65 12.51
C GLU A 19 -12.52 17.16 11.07
N ILE A 20 -11.64 16.64 10.21
CA ILE A 20 -11.56 17.00 8.79
C ILE A 20 -12.76 16.45 8.02
N ALA A 21 -13.13 15.19 8.24
CA ALA A 21 -14.25 14.56 7.56
C ALA A 21 -15.59 15.27 7.84
N GLN A 22 -15.80 15.78 9.05
CA GLN A 22 -17.01 16.53 9.42
C GLN A 22 -17.19 17.80 8.60
N HIS A 23 -16.11 18.44 8.14
CA HIS A 23 -16.19 19.60 7.26
C HIS A 23 -16.68 19.26 5.84
N PHE A 24 -16.72 17.99 5.45
CA PHE A 24 -17.34 17.53 4.20
C PHE A 24 -18.85 17.27 4.34
N GLY A 25 -19.37 17.20 5.57
CA GLY A 25 -20.79 16.89 5.86
C GLY A 25 -21.67 18.13 6.03
N ASN A 26 -21.37 19.24 5.34
CA ASN A 26 -22.01 20.55 5.53
C ASN A 26 -22.84 21.04 4.32
N GLY A 27 -23.15 20.16 3.36
CA GLY A 27 -24.05 20.50 2.25
C GLY A 27 -23.93 19.56 1.04
N MET A 28 -22.81 19.64 0.31
CA MET A 28 -22.54 18.73 -0.80
C MET A 28 -21.73 17.52 -0.31
N GLU A 29 -22.41 16.38 -0.20
CA GLU A 29 -21.73 15.12 0.07
C GLU A 29 -20.96 14.68 -1.18
N TYR A 30 -19.70 14.28 -0.98
CA TYR A 30 -18.94 13.61 -2.04
C TYR A 30 -19.65 12.30 -2.39
N PHE A 31 -20.03 12.16 -3.66
CA PHE A 31 -20.70 10.96 -4.17
C PHE A 31 -19.88 10.28 -5.26
N ASN A 32 -19.91 8.94 -5.26
CA ASN A 32 -19.35 8.11 -6.32
C ASN A 32 -20.24 6.89 -6.52
N THR A 33 -20.76 6.71 -7.74
CA THR A 33 -21.66 5.60 -8.11
C THR A 33 -21.11 4.22 -7.73
N TYR A 34 -19.80 4.02 -7.79
CA TYR A 34 -19.15 2.75 -7.46
C TYR A 34 -18.37 2.79 -6.13
N GLY A 35 -18.32 3.97 -5.48
CA GLY A 35 -17.60 4.16 -4.23
C GLY A 35 -18.22 3.36 -3.09
N GLY A 36 -17.40 2.59 -2.37
CA GLY A 36 -17.86 1.83 -1.20
C GLY A 36 -18.75 0.63 -1.51
N ASN A 37 -18.79 0.15 -2.76
CA ASN A 37 -19.60 -1.01 -3.10
C ASN A 37 -19.16 -2.28 -2.31
N PRO A 38 -20.09 -3.18 -1.93
CA PRO A 38 -19.78 -4.32 -1.06
C PRO A 38 -18.71 -5.27 -1.62
N VAL A 39 -18.67 -5.46 -2.95
CA VAL A 39 -17.71 -6.36 -3.60
C VAL A 39 -16.28 -5.81 -3.47
N ALA A 40 -16.11 -4.51 -3.73
CA ALA A 40 -14.82 -3.84 -3.53
C ALA A 40 -14.37 -3.92 -2.07
N CYS A 41 -15.27 -3.64 -1.12
CA CYS A 41 -14.98 -3.70 0.30
C CYS A 41 -14.57 -5.11 0.74
N ALA A 42 -15.27 -6.15 0.27
CA ALA A 42 -14.94 -7.55 0.57
C ALA A 42 -13.55 -7.94 0.03
N ALA A 43 -13.22 -7.53 -1.20
CA ALA A 43 -11.90 -7.75 -1.78
C ALA A 43 -10.81 -7.07 -0.93
N ALA A 44 -11.01 -5.81 -0.54
CA ALA A 44 -10.03 -5.09 0.27
C ALA A 44 -9.84 -5.67 1.67
N LEU A 45 -10.93 -6.12 2.31
CA LEU A 45 -10.87 -6.80 3.60
C LEU A 45 -10.11 -8.12 3.51
N ALA A 46 -10.35 -8.93 2.47
CA ALA A 46 -9.63 -10.17 2.24
C ALA A 46 -8.12 -9.94 2.05
N VAL A 47 -7.74 -8.87 1.34
CA VAL A 47 -6.32 -8.49 1.20
C VAL A 47 -5.71 -8.13 2.55
N LEU A 48 -6.38 -7.30 3.35
CA LEU A 48 -5.89 -6.91 4.68
C LEU A 48 -5.77 -8.12 5.62
N GLN A 49 -6.73 -9.04 5.56
CA GLN A 49 -6.74 -10.30 6.30
C GLN A 49 -5.47 -11.11 5.98
N VAL A 50 -5.19 -11.36 4.70
CA VAL A 50 -3.99 -12.08 4.26
C VAL A 50 -2.71 -11.36 4.68
N MET A 51 -2.64 -10.04 4.50
CA MET A 51 -1.48 -9.24 4.92
C MET A 51 -1.18 -9.38 6.42
N HIS A 52 -2.22 -9.48 7.24
CA HIS A 52 -2.11 -9.68 8.68
C HIS A 52 -1.73 -11.12 9.03
N ASP A 53 -2.52 -12.09 8.56
CA ASP A 53 -2.42 -13.50 8.93
C ASP A 53 -1.09 -14.12 8.45
N GLU A 54 -0.63 -13.76 7.26
CA GLU A 54 0.65 -14.22 6.70
C GLU A 54 1.84 -13.33 7.09
N LYS A 55 1.62 -12.30 7.92
CA LYS A 55 2.66 -11.37 8.40
C LYS A 55 3.49 -10.74 7.26
N LEU A 56 2.82 -10.36 6.18
CA LEU A 56 3.49 -9.93 4.95
C LEU A 56 4.35 -8.67 5.14
N GLN A 57 4.01 -7.79 6.09
CA GLN A 57 4.84 -6.62 6.39
C GLN A 57 6.21 -7.01 6.96
N SER A 58 6.24 -7.94 7.91
CA SER A 58 7.49 -8.46 8.49
C SER A 58 8.29 -9.24 7.44
N ASN A 59 7.61 -10.01 6.58
CA ASN A 59 8.29 -10.70 5.49
C ASN A 59 8.90 -9.72 4.47
N ALA A 60 8.19 -8.63 4.15
CA ALA A 60 8.69 -7.58 3.26
C ALA A 60 9.92 -6.87 3.85
N GLU A 61 9.91 -6.59 5.15
CA GLU A 61 11.07 -6.03 5.85
C GLU A 61 12.27 -6.98 5.81
N PHE A 62 12.06 -8.26 6.17
CA PHE A 62 13.12 -9.27 6.20
C PHE A 62 13.73 -9.49 4.80
N THR A 63 12.88 -9.79 3.82
CA THR A 63 13.32 -10.09 2.46
C THR A 63 13.84 -8.85 1.74
N GLY A 64 13.21 -7.70 1.96
CA GLY A 64 13.66 -6.42 1.42
C GLY A 64 15.03 -6.01 1.94
N THR A 65 15.27 -6.17 3.25
CA THR A 65 16.59 -5.92 3.86
C THR A 65 17.66 -6.84 3.27
N TYR A 66 17.35 -8.12 3.12
CA TYR A 66 18.26 -9.07 2.49
C TYR A 66 18.60 -8.63 1.05
N LEU A 67 17.58 -8.35 0.22
CA LEU A 67 17.79 -7.91 -1.16
C LEU A 67 18.64 -6.64 -1.24
N HIS A 68 18.30 -5.63 -0.43
CA HIS A 68 19.05 -4.38 -0.36
C HIS A 68 20.52 -4.62 0.00
N SER A 69 20.80 -5.45 1.01
CA SER A 69 22.17 -5.79 1.41
C SER A 69 22.98 -6.44 0.28
N ARG A 70 22.34 -7.31 -0.51
CA ARG A 70 22.98 -7.98 -1.64
C ARG A 70 23.23 -7.03 -2.80
N LEU A 71 22.33 -6.07 -3.04
CA LEU A 71 22.52 -5.02 -4.05
C LEU A 71 23.63 -4.04 -3.66
N CYS A 72 23.73 -3.63 -2.39
CA CYS A 72 24.86 -2.82 -1.91
C CYS A 72 26.19 -3.57 -2.02
N TRP A 73 26.21 -4.85 -1.68
CA TRP A 73 27.40 -5.68 -1.88
C TRP A 73 27.79 -5.75 -3.36
N LEU A 74 26.82 -5.98 -4.26
CA LEU A 74 27.10 -6.02 -5.69
C LEU A 74 27.61 -4.67 -6.22
N GLN A 75 27.04 -3.56 -5.74
CA GLN A 75 27.52 -2.21 -6.05
C GLN A 75 28.98 -2.01 -5.64
N SER A 76 29.39 -2.55 -4.49
CA SER A 76 30.80 -2.47 -4.04
C SER A 76 31.78 -3.20 -4.97
N LEU A 77 31.30 -4.22 -5.71
CA LEU A 77 32.10 -4.94 -6.70
C LEU A 77 32.16 -4.19 -8.04
N TYR A 78 31.15 -3.38 -8.37
CA TYR A 78 31.01 -2.70 -9.65
C TYR A 78 30.69 -1.20 -9.52
N PRO A 79 31.52 -0.41 -8.81
CA PRO A 79 31.22 0.99 -8.51
C PRO A 79 31.15 1.89 -9.77
N ASN A 80 31.82 1.50 -10.85
CA ASN A 80 31.80 2.25 -12.12
C ASN A 80 30.56 1.97 -12.98
N ILE A 81 29.72 0.99 -12.60
CA ILE A 81 28.50 0.59 -13.33
C ILE A 81 27.26 0.89 -12.48
N MET A 82 27.32 0.65 -11.18
CA MET A 82 26.20 0.82 -10.26
C MET A 82 26.30 2.14 -9.49
N GLY A 83 25.52 3.14 -9.92
CA GLY A 83 25.54 4.48 -9.32
C GLY A 83 24.94 4.55 -7.91
N ASP A 84 23.76 3.97 -7.69
CA ASP A 84 23.06 4.10 -6.41
C ASP A 84 22.11 2.92 -6.13
N VAL A 85 21.91 2.61 -4.85
CA VAL A 85 20.96 1.60 -4.34
C VAL A 85 20.13 2.26 -3.23
N ARG A 86 18.80 2.25 -3.37
CA ARG A 86 17.88 2.92 -2.44
C ARG A 86 16.79 1.98 -1.94
N TYR A 87 16.31 2.28 -0.73
CA TYR A 87 15.18 1.67 -0.06
C TYR A 87 13.99 2.64 -0.01
#